data_AF-A0A532T5U7-F1
#
_entry.id   AF-A0A532T5U7-F1
#
_cell.length_a   1.000
_cell.length_b   1.000
_cell.length_c   1.000
_cell.angle_alpha   90.00
_cell.angle_beta   90.00
_cell.angle_gamma   90.00
#
_symmetry.space_group_name_H-M   'P 1'
#
loop_
_entity.id
_entity.type
_entity.pdbx_description
1 polymer ?
#
loop_
_entity_poly.entity_id
_entity_poly.type
_entity_poly.pdbx_seq_one_letter_code
_entity_poly.pdbx_strand_id
1 'polypeptide(L)'
;MTEEQSEETGVQKEKEEKRKIRVVEQIDDRLAIQGQAYMKGQLKEAVSLAYEIIELAKPEGMKSFIKEQEELIARIKKILKEKEERERVRIRVEQEKLRLERIKKLKIELSQLEREFNIALKKEDFLNTEEVLENAKNLLTKLDDEKLKTKWEELKNRAVKTKIKKELIVKAEKLIEESIDLKEKYLFDDLKLKLTDLLEQLKDNEIDDYYKEIKAIQSDILNAEKTYSKTVEKIEGLVKKVGNFQDEKKYKNAISNCEELIQHAESIKKIDLVEVYSKLLINLQEDLKFEELKDSVRKLNEESLFLLRKGEIIASLDKFKIIQKSLKQYKK
;
A
#
# COMPACT_ATOMS: atom_id res chain seq x y z
N MET A 1 65.83 -95.86 30.97
CA MET A 1 65.62 -94.65 30.15
C MET A 1 66.13 -94.99 28.77
N THR A 2 65.20 -95.25 27.87
CA THR A 2 65.33 -95.98 26.61
C THR A 2 65.87 -95.10 25.48
N GLU A 3 66.75 -95.67 24.64
CA GLU A 3 67.28 -95.10 23.38
C GLU A 3 66.17 -94.66 22.39
N GLU A 4 64.94 -95.14 22.55
CA GLU A 4 63.76 -94.66 21.81
C GLU A 4 63.44 -93.18 22.09
N GLN A 5 63.78 -92.63 23.26
CA GLN A 5 63.56 -91.21 23.56
C GLN A 5 64.59 -90.29 22.86
N SER A 6 65.77 -90.80 22.47
CA SER A 6 66.77 -90.02 21.72
C SER A 6 66.53 -90.02 20.21
N GLU A 7 66.04 -91.12 19.62
CA GLU A 7 65.65 -91.16 18.21
C GLU A 7 64.37 -90.35 17.94
N GLU A 8 63.37 -90.39 18.84
CA GLU A 8 62.17 -89.54 18.73
C GLU A 8 62.51 -88.04 18.74
N THR A 9 63.48 -87.61 19.56
CA THR A 9 63.91 -86.20 19.59
C THR A 9 64.71 -85.75 18.35
N GLY A 10 65.40 -86.67 17.66
CA GLY A 10 66.11 -86.39 16.41
C GLY A 10 65.17 -86.29 15.20
N VAL A 11 64.22 -87.23 15.08
CA VAL A 11 63.19 -87.23 14.02
C VAL A 11 62.18 -86.07 14.19
N GLN A 12 61.89 -85.66 15.43
CA GLN A 12 61.08 -84.46 15.69
C GLN A 12 61.80 -83.17 15.28
N LYS A 13 63.11 -83.02 15.59
CA LYS A 13 63.89 -81.85 15.18
C LYS A 13 64.02 -81.70 13.66
N GLU A 14 64.25 -82.79 12.93
CA GLU A 14 64.36 -82.73 11.46
C GLU A 14 63.01 -82.40 10.79
N LYS A 15 61.89 -82.88 11.37
CA LYS A 15 60.54 -82.52 10.92
C LYS A 15 60.19 -81.07 11.26
N GLU A 16 60.64 -80.55 12.40
CA GLU A 16 60.49 -79.14 12.78
C GLU A 16 61.32 -78.21 11.87
N GLU A 17 62.56 -78.57 11.54
CA GLU A 17 63.39 -77.79 10.62
C GLU A 17 62.80 -77.75 9.20
N LYS A 18 62.32 -78.89 8.68
CA LYS A 18 61.63 -78.93 7.37
C LYS A 18 60.35 -78.11 7.36
N ARG A 19 59.63 -78.04 8.48
CA ARG A 19 58.44 -77.18 8.63
C ARG A 19 58.82 -75.71 8.64
N LYS A 20 59.86 -75.33 9.41
CA LYS A 20 60.38 -73.96 9.44
C LYS A 20 60.84 -73.48 8.08
N ILE A 21 61.58 -74.29 7.33
CA ILE A 21 62.04 -73.95 5.97
C ILE A 21 60.84 -73.70 5.05
N ARG A 22 59.83 -74.57 5.07
CA ARG A 22 58.61 -74.39 4.26
C ARG A 22 57.83 -73.13 4.67
N VAL A 23 57.79 -72.80 5.96
CA VAL A 23 57.14 -71.58 6.46
C VAL A 23 57.90 -70.33 6.00
N VAL A 24 59.24 -70.35 5.98
CA VAL A 24 60.07 -69.24 5.47
C VAL A 24 59.82 -69.02 3.97
N GLU A 25 59.80 -70.06 3.15
CA GLU A 25 59.48 -69.94 1.70
C GLU A 25 58.10 -69.30 1.48
N GLN A 26 57.10 -69.73 2.25
CA GLN A 26 55.74 -69.18 2.19
C GLN A 26 55.63 -67.73 2.70
N ILE A 27 56.53 -67.32 3.59
CA ILE A 27 56.65 -65.93 4.06
C ILE A 27 57.33 -65.08 2.99
N ASP A 28 58.41 -65.57 2.36
CA ASP A 28 59.15 -64.84 1.31
C ASP A 28 58.27 -64.58 0.09
N ASP A 29 57.48 -65.56 -0.36
CA ASP A 29 56.50 -65.38 -1.44
C ASP A 29 55.47 -64.29 -1.08
N ARG A 30 54.96 -64.31 0.15
CA ARG A 30 54.00 -63.31 0.63
C ARG A 30 54.62 -61.93 0.81
N LEU A 31 55.89 -61.85 1.22
CA LEU A 31 56.64 -60.58 1.32
C LEU A 31 56.84 -59.96 -0.06
N ALA A 32 57.14 -60.75 -1.09
CA ALA A 32 57.25 -60.27 -2.46
C ALA A 32 55.92 -59.67 -2.97
N ILE A 33 54.80 -60.38 -2.74
CA ILE A 33 53.46 -59.92 -3.11
C ILE A 33 53.07 -58.67 -2.29
N GLN A 34 53.35 -58.67 -0.98
CA GLN A 34 53.08 -57.54 -0.09
C GLN A 34 53.85 -56.29 -0.51
N GLY A 35 55.14 -56.43 -0.83
CA GLY A 35 55.97 -55.34 -1.33
C GLY A 35 55.41 -54.76 -2.63
N GLN A 36 54.97 -55.62 -3.55
CA GLN A 36 54.32 -55.20 -4.78
C GLN A 36 52.99 -54.46 -4.52
N ALA A 37 52.14 -54.98 -3.64
CA ALA A 37 50.88 -54.36 -3.25
C ALA A 37 51.10 -52.99 -2.59
N TYR A 38 52.10 -52.88 -1.71
CA TYR A 38 52.48 -51.62 -1.06
C TYR A 38 52.98 -50.57 -2.07
N MET A 39 53.85 -50.96 -3.00
CA MET A 39 54.37 -50.08 -4.05
C MET A 39 53.30 -49.62 -5.03
N LYS A 40 52.30 -50.46 -5.30
CA LYS A 40 51.11 -50.10 -6.10
C LYS A 40 50.08 -49.26 -5.34
N GLY A 41 50.31 -48.98 -4.05
CA GLY A 41 49.37 -48.23 -3.21
C GLY A 41 48.11 -49.02 -2.81
N GLN A 42 48.11 -50.35 -2.99
CA GLN A 42 47.06 -51.27 -2.56
C GLN A 42 47.21 -51.56 -1.05
N LEU A 43 47.14 -50.50 -0.25
CA LEU A 43 47.47 -50.52 1.19
C LEU A 43 46.61 -51.48 2.01
N LYS A 44 45.33 -51.70 1.64
CA LYS A 44 44.47 -52.68 2.31
C LYS A 44 44.92 -54.12 2.06
N GLU A 45 45.37 -54.40 0.85
CA GLU A 45 45.89 -55.70 0.42
C GLU A 45 47.25 -55.98 1.08
N ALA A 46 48.14 -54.98 1.13
CA ALA A 46 49.41 -55.08 1.85
C ALA A 46 49.23 -55.34 3.37
N VAL A 47 48.18 -54.79 3.99
CA VAL A 47 47.82 -55.09 5.40
C VAL A 47 47.26 -56.50 5.56
N SER A 48 46.45 -56.98 4.61
CA SER A 48 45.94 -58.37 4.63
C SER A 48 47.10 -59.36 4.59
N LEU A 49 48.03 -59.16 3.65
CA LEU A 49 49.23 -59.99 3.50
C LEU A 49 50.14 -59.91 4.73
N ALA A 50 50.20 -58.75 5.40
CA ALA A 50 50.93 -58.61 6.67
C ALA A 50 50.34 -59.48 7.77
N TYR A 51 49.01 -59.53 7.89
CA TYR A 51 48.33 -60.41 8.85
C TYR A 51 48.57 -61.89 8.52
N GLU A 52 48.53 -62.28 7.24
CA GLU A 52 48.83 -63.65 6.81
C GLU A 52 50.27 -64.07 7.14
N ILE A 53 51.26 -63.19 6.93
CA ILE A 53 52.66 -63.44 7.31
C ILE A 53 52.79 -63.62 8.83
N ILE A 54 52.09 -62.79 9.62
CA ILE A 54 52.06 -62.93 11.09
C ILE A 54 51.45 -64.28 11.51
N GLU A 55 50.38 -64.73 10.84
CA GLU A 55 49.74 -66.01 11.13
C GLU A 55 50.66 -67.21 10.87
N LEU A 56 51.49 -67.14 9.82
CA LEU A 56 52.49 -68.17 9.50
C LEU A 56 53.71 -68.12 10.44
N ALA A 57 54.12 -66.92 10.85
CA ALA A 57 55.29 -66.70 11.71
C ALA A 57 55.04 -67.05 13.19
N LYS A 58 53.78 -66.99 13.65
CA LYS A 58 53.38 -67.22 15.06
C LYS A 58 53.67 -68.64 15.56
N PRO A 59 53.26 -69.74 14.87
CA PRO A 59 53.56 -71.11 15.31
C PRO A 59 55.04 -71.41 15.42
N GLU A 60 55.87 -70.77 14.57
CA GLU A 60 57.32 -71.02 14.49
C GLU A 60 58.16 -70.11 15.40
N GLY A 61 57.52 -69.23 16.18
CA GLY A 61 58.21 -68.35 17.14
C GLY A 61 59.07 -67.25 16.49
N MET A 62 58.79 -66.87 15.24
CA MET A 62 59.55 -65.89 14.45
C MET A 62 59.26 -64.44 14.88
N LYS A 63 59.66 -64.07 16.11
CA LYS A 63 59.31 -62.78 16.74
C LYS A 63 59.77 -61.54 15.96
N SER A 64 60.90 -61.60 15.26
CA SER A 64 61.42 -60.48 14.45
C SER A 64 60.50 -60.17 13.27
N PHE A 65 60.06 -61.18 12.52
CA PHE A 65 59.12 -61.06 11.41
C PHE A 65 57.77 -60.54 11.87
N ILE A 66 57.24 -61.07 12.98
CA ILE A 66 55.97 -60.61 13.55
C ILE A 66 56.06 -59.11 13.88
N LYS A 67 57.13 -58.68 14.56
CA LYS A 67 57.32 -57.28 14.93
C LYS A 67 57.42 -56.36 13.72
N GLU A 68 58.18 -56.76 12.69
CA GLU A 68 58.33 -55.97 11.47
C GLU A 68 56.98 -55.81 10.74
N GLN A 69 56.18 -56.87 10.68
CA GLN A 69 54.86 -56.84 10.07
C GLN A 69 53.86 -56.02 10.89
N GLU A 70 53.91 -56.09 12.22
CA GLU A 70 53.10 -55.23 13.10
C GLU A 70 53.45 -53.75 12.92
N GLU A 71 54.73 -53.42 12.81
CA GLU A 71 55.20 -52.05 12.52
C GLU A 71 54.77 -51.57 11.13
N LEU A 72 54.80 -52.46 10.12
CA LEU A 72 54.31 -52.17 8.77
C LEU A 72 52.80 -51.92 8.77
N ILE A 73 52.01 -52.77 9.45
CA ILE A 73 50.56 -52.58 9.62
C ILE A 73 50.27 -51.24 10.30
N ALA A 74 50.99 -50.90 11.37
CA ALA A 74 50.82 -49.63 12.07
C ALA A 74 51.11 -48.42 11.15
N ARG A 75 52.19 -48.49 10.36
CA ARG A 75 52.54 -47.48 9.35
C ARG A 75 51.46 -47.34 8.27
N ILE A 76 51.00 -48.46 7.70
CA ILE A 76 49.96 -48.44 6.67
C ILE A 76 48.63 -47.92 7.22
N LYS A 77 48.23 -48.33 8.43
CA LYS A 77 47.01 -47.81 9.10
C LYS A 77 47.08 -46.29 9.30
N LYS A 78 48.25 -45.75 9.68
CA LYS A 78 48.45 -44.30 9.78
C LYS A 78 48.26 -43.61 8.42
N ILE A 79 48.86 -44.14 7.36
CA ILE A 79 48.72 -43.60 5.99
C ILE A 79 47.25 -43.63 5.53
N LEU A 80 46.53 -44.72 5.77
CA LEU A 80 45.11 -44.85 5.44
C LEU A 80 44.27 -43.80 6.18
N LYS A 81 44.50 -43.63 7.48
CA LYS A 81 43.80 -42.62 8.30
C LYS A 81 44.05 -41.19 7.80
N GLU A 82 45.30 -40.86 7.47
CA GLU A 82 45.66 -39.56 6.90
C GLU A 82 45.00 -39.34 5.52
N LYS A 83 44.91 -40.38 4.68
CA LYS A 83 44.25 -40.31 3.38
C LYS A 83 42.74 -40.07 3.52
N GLU A 84 42.08 -40.79 4.43
CA GLU A 84 40.66 -40.61 4.74
C GLU A 84 40.35 -39.21 5.29
N GLU A 85 41.23 -38.68 6.15
CA GLU A 85 41.09 -37.33 6.69
C GLU A 85 41.26 -36.25 5.60
N ARG A 86 42.25 -36.38 4.73
CA ARG A 86 42.42 -35.49 3.57
C ARG A 86 41.20 -35.52 2.66
N GLU A 87 40.64 -36.70 2.40
CA GLU A 87 39.45 -36.83 1.57
C GLU A 87 38.22 -36.17 2.20
N ARG A 88 38.00 -36.36 3.51
CA ARG A 88 36.93 -35.67 4.25
C ARG A 88 37.06 -34.15 4.19
N VAL A 89 38.29 -33.62 4.32
CA VAL A 89 38.55 -32.18 4.20
C VAL A 89 38.26 -31.70 2.77
N ARG A 90 38.69 -32.44 1.74
CA ARG A 90 38.40 -32.10 0.34
C ARG A 90 36.90 -32.01 0.06
N ILE A 91 36.13 -33.01 0.49
CA ILE A 91 34.67 -33.04 0.32
C ILE A 91 34.03 -31.83 1.02
N ARG A 92 34.46 -31.48 2.24
CA ARG A 92 33.94 -30.29 2.95
C ARG A 92 34.24 -29.00 2.21
N VAL A 93 35.47 -28.83 1.72
CA VAL A 93 35.88 -27.63 0.96
C VAL A 93 35.07 -27.51 -0.33
N GLU A 94 34.85 -28.62 -1.03
CA GLU A 94 34.05 -28.64 -2.26
C GLU A 94 32.57 -28.32 -1.99
N GLN A 95 31.98 -28.89 -0.93
CA GLN A 95 30.62 -28.59 -0.49
C GLN A 95 30.45 -27.11 -0.13
N GLU A 96 31.41 -26.54 0.61
CA GLU A 96 31.37 -25.12 0.97
C GLU A 96 31.53 -24.23 -0.26
N LYS A 97 32.37 -24.61 -1.23
CA LYS A 97 32.50 -23.90 -2.51
C LYS A 97 31.17 -23.88 -3.27
N LEU A 98 30.51 -25.03 -3.40
CA LEU A 98 29.19 -25.13 -4.06
C LEU A 98 28.12 -24.30 -3.33
N ARG A 99 28.15 -24.30 -1.98
CA ARG A 99 27.28 -23.46 -1.16
C ARG A 99 27.49 -21.97 -1.45
N LEU A 100 28.75 -21.51 -1.46
CA LEU A 100 29.09 -20.12 -1.75
C LEU A 100 28.70 -19.71 -3.19
N GLU A 101 28.87 -20.59 -4.17
CA GLU A 101 28.43 -20.34 -5.55
C GLU A 101 26.91 -20.20 -5.64
N ARG A 102 26.14 -21.04 -4.94
CA ARG A 102 24.67 -20.91 -4.86
C ARG A 102 24.27 -19.59 -4.22
N ILE A 103 24.91 -19.21 -3.10
CA ILE A 103 24.65 -17.92 -2.44
C ILE A 103 24.95 -16.75 -3.39
N LYS A 104 26.06 -16.81 -4.15
CA LYS A 104 26.39 -15.77 -5.14
C LYS A 104 25.32 -15.65 -6.22
N LYS A 105 24.82 -16.76 -6.76
CA LYS A 105 23.73 -16.75 -7.76
C LYS A 105 22.46 -16.12 -7.21
N LEU A 106 22.02 -16.52 -6.02
CA LEU A 106 20.85 -15.94 -5.36
C LEU A 106 21.00 -14.42 -5.12
N LYS A 107 22.20 -13.96 -4.76
CA LYS A 107 22.47 -12.52 -4.59
C LYS A 107 22.38 -11.75 -5.92
N ILE A 108 22.80 -12.36 -7.03
CA ILE A 108 22.67 -11.76 -8.37
C ILE A 108 21.19 -11.67 -8.76
N GLU A 109 20.42 -12.74 -8.57
CA GLU A 109 18.98 -12.77 -8.85
C GLU A 109 18.22 -11.72 -8.01
N LEU A 110 18.51 -11.62 -6.71
CA LEU A 110 17.94 -10.56 -5.85
C LEU A 110 18.33 -9.15 -6.33
N SER A 111 19.57 -8.96 -6.78
CA SER A 111 19.99 -7.66 -7.32
C SER A 111 19.26 -7.29 -8.60
N GLN A 112 18.87 -8.27 -9.40
CA GLN A 112 18.06 -8.06 -10.59
C GLN A 112 16.60 -7.75 -10.23
N LEU A 113 16.00 -8.52 -9.33
CA LEU A 113 14.65 -8.24 -8.81
C LEU A 113 14.57 -6.85 -8.18
N GLU A 114 15.61 -6.38 -7.49
CA GLU A 114 15.62 -5.03 -6.93
C GLU A 114 15.54 -3.94 -8.03
N ARG A 115 16.18 -4.15 -9.19
CA ARG A 115 16.06 -3.23 -10.33
C ARG A 115 14.66 -3.25 -10.91
N GLU A 116 14.10 -4.44 -11.11
CA GLU A 116 12.75 -4.64 -11.62
C GLU A 116 11.71 -4.00 -10.68
N PHE A 117 11.86 -4.20 -9.37
CA PHE A 117 11.07 -3.55 -8.33
C PHE A 117 11.10 -2.03 -8.46
N ASN A 118 12.30 -1.43 -8.55
CA ASN A 118 12.44 0.02 -8.63
C ASN A 118 11.83 0.59 -9.93
N ILE A 119 11.89 -0.17 -11.03
CA ILE A 119 11.26 0.21 -12.30
C ILE A 119 9.73 0.12 -12.19
N ALA A 120 9.20 -0.99 -11.67
CA ALA A 120 7.76 -1.20 -11.49
C ALA A 120 7.16 -0.15 -10.55
N LEU A 121 7.82 0.11 -9.41
CA LEU A 121 7.39 1.11 -8.44
C LEU A 121 7.39 2.52 -9.03
N LYS A 122 8.40 2.88 -9.84
CA LYS A 122 8.43 4.18 -10.54
C LYS A 122 7.32 4.34 -11.57
N LYS A 123 6.89 3.25 -12.19
CA LYS A 123 5.79 3.21 -13.15
C LYS A 123 4.42 3.10 -12.48
N GLU A 124 4.38 3.06 -11.14
CA GLU A 124 3.17 2.84 -10.35
C GLU A 124 2.46 1.51 -10.70
N ASP A 125 3.24 0.52 -11.16
CA ASP A 125 2.74 -0.80 -11.49
C ASP A 125 2.76 -1.69 -10.24
N PHE A 126 1.72 -1.52 -9.41
CA PHE A 126 1.65 -2.18 -8.10
C PHE A 126 1.45 -3.69 -8.20
N LEU A 127 0.85 -4.20 -9.28
CA LEU A 127 0.72 -5.64 -9.53
C LEU A 127 2.11 -6.27 -9.73
N ASN A 128 2.90 -5.71 -10.65
CA ASN A 128 4.26 -6.20 -10.89
C ASN A 128 5.16 -5.97 -9.66
N THR A 129 4.95 -4.88 -8.92
CA THR A 129 5.68 -4.62 -7.67
C THR A 129 5.43 -5.71 -6.62
N GLU A 130 4.18 -6.15 -6.45
CA GLU A 130 3.81 -7.24 -5.54
C GLU A 130 4.39 -8.59 -5.99
N GLU A 131 4.36 -8.89 -7.29
CA GLU A 131 4.97 -10.10 -7.85
C GLU A 131 6.48 -10.17 -7.58
N VAL A 132 7.20 -9.06 -7.83
CA VAL A 132 8.65 -8.98 -7.58
C VAL A 132 8.98 -9.16 -6.10
N LEU A 133 8.17 -8.60 -5.20
CA LEU A 133 8.34 -8.77 -3.75
C LEU A 133 8.15 -10.22 -3.31
N GLU A 134 7.16 -10.94 -3.85
CA GLU A 134 6.93 -12.34 -3.52
C GLU A 134 8.06 -13.24 -4.07
N ASN A 135 8.52 -12.98 -5.29
CA ASN A 135 9.69 -13.65 -5.86
C ASN A 135 10.95 -13.43 -5.01
N ALA A 136 11.18 -12.19 -4.56
CA ALA A 136 12.31 -11.87 -3.70
C ALA A 136 12.22 -12.57 -2.34
N LYS A 137 11.03 -12.61 -1.73
CA LYS A 137 10.78 -13.33 -0.47
C LYS A 137 11.11 -14.81 -0.60
N ASN A 138 10.70 -15.46 -1.68
CA ASN A 138 11.03 -16.86 -1.96
C ASN A 138 12.54 -17.12 -2.05
N LEU A 139 13.30 -16.19 -2.64
CA LEU A 139 14.77 -16.30 -2.70
C LEU A 139 15.43 -16.00 -1.34
N LEU A 140 14.90 -15.06 -0.57
CA LEU A 140 15.41 -14.70 0.76
C LEU A 140 15.26 -15.82 1.78
N THR A 141 14.24 -16.68 1.69
CA THR A 141 14.11 -17.86 2.57
C THR A 141 15.27 -18.85 2.42
N LYS A 142 15.95 -18.84 1.27
CA LYS A 142 17.11 -19.69 0.96
C LYS A 142 18.44 -19.05 1.36
N LEU A 143 18.41 -17.82 1.88
CA LEU A 143 19.58 -17.04 2.28
C LEU A 143 19.56 -16.72 3.77
N ASP A 144 20.67 -17.02 4.43
CA ASP A 144 20.91 -16.61 5.82
C ASP A 144 21.65 -15.26 5.86
N ASP A 145 21.04 -14.23 5.28
CA ASP A 145 21.59 -12.86 5.20
C ASP A 145 20.55 -11.85 5.71
N GLU A 146 20.61 -11.57 7.01
CA GLU A 146 19.64 -10.71 7.70
C GLU A 146 19.65 -9.26 7.20
N LYS A 147 20.80 -8.79 6.74
CA LYS A 147 20.94 -7.46 6.15
C LYS A 147 20.15 -7.35 4.84
N LEU A 148 20.22 -8.38 3.99
CA LEU A 148 19.41 -8.42 2.77
C LEU A 148 17.91 -8.52 3.07
N LYS A 149 17.50 -9.31 4.06
CA LYS A 149 16.08 -9.39 4.47
C LYS A 149 15.56 -8.03 4.93
N THR A 150 16.32 -7.34 5.78
CA THR A 150 15.96 -6.00 6.27
C THR A 150 15.79 -5.02 5.12
N LYS A 151 16.72 -5.01 4.16
CA LYS A 151 16.65 -4.15 2.97
C LYS A 151 15.37 -4.40 2.15
N TRP A 152 14.98 -5.66 1.96
CA TRP A 152 13.77 -5.99 1.22
C TRP A 152 12.49 -5.64 1.96
N GLU A 153 12.49 -5.72 3.30
CA GLU A 153 11.36 -5.23 4.10
C GLU A 153 11.22 -3.70 4.01
N GLU A 154 12.33 -2.95 3.96
CA GLU A 154 12.30 -1.51 3.68
C GLU A 154 11.71 -1.20 2.29
N LEU A 155 12.09 -1.97 1.26
CA LEU A 155 11.52 -1.84 -0.08
C LEU A 155 10.01 -2.13 -0.08
N LYS A 156 9.57 -3.17 0.61
CA LYS A 156 8.15 -3.49 0.76
C LYS A 156 7.38 -2.36 1.46
N ASN A 157 7.91 -1.83 2.56
CA ASN A 157 7.30 -0.69 3.25
C ASN A 157 7.23 0.56 2.35
N ARG A 158 8.27 0.80 1.54
CA ARG A 158 8.28 1.86 0.54
C ARG A 158 7.17 1.67 -0.50
N ALA A 159 6.98 0.45 -1.03
CA ALA A 159 5.91 0.16 -1.98
C ALA A 159 4.52 0.45 -1.39
N VAL A 160 4.27 0.01 -0.16
CA VAL A 160 3.01 0.27 0.55
C VAL A 160 2.79 1.77 0.73
N LYS A 161 3.81 2.52 1.20
CA LYS A 161 3.71 3.98 1.37
C LYS A 161 3.41 4.67 0.03
N THR A 162 4.05 4.27 -1.06
CA THR A 162 3.78 4.83 -2.40
C THR A 162 2.37 4.52 -2.89
N LYS A 163 1.87 3.29 -2.70
CA LYS A 163 0.51 2.88 -3.08
C LYS A 163 -0.54 3.71 -2.34
N ILE A 164 -0.40 3.85 -1.02
CA ILE A 164 -1.28 4.69 -0.19
C ILE A 164 -1.27 6.14 -0.68
N LYS A 165 -0.09 6.72 -0.93
CA LYS A 165 0.00 8.09 -1.46
C LYS A 165 -0.75 8.24 -2.77
N LYS A 166 -0.63 7.29 -3.69
CA LYS A 166 -1.34 7.33 -4.97
C LYS A 166 -2.86 7.25 -4.81
N GLU A 167 -3.34 6.35 -3.96
CA GLU A 167 -4.78 6.22 -3.67
C GLU A 167 -5.35 7.51 -3.04
N LEU A 168 -4.60 8.16 -2.14
CA LEU A 168 -5.00 9.44 -1.55
C LEU A 168 -5.03 10.57 -2.58
N ILE A 169 -4.09 10.60 -3.51
CA ILE A 169 -4.10 11.55 -4.63
C ILE A 169 -5.37 11.39 -5.47
N VAL A 170 -5.71 10.16 -5.86
CA VAL A 170 -6.93 9.88 -6.65
C VAL A 170 -8.19 10.28 -5.88
N LYS A 171 -8.25 10.01 -4.57
CA LYS A 171 -9.35 10.48 -3.71
C LYS A 171 -9.44 12.00 -3.65
N ALA A 172 -8.29 12.69 -3.59
CA ALA A 172 -8.24 14.15 -3.59
C ALA A 172 -8.74 14.74 -4.90
N GLU A 173 -8.25 14.24 -6.05
CA GLU A 173 -8.71 14.67 -7.38
C GLU A 173 -10.23 14.51 -7.52
N LYS A 174 -10.76 13.35 -7.12
CA LYS A 174 -12.20 13.11 -7.15
C LYS A 174 -12.97 14.07 -6.23
N LEU A 175 -12.45 14.36 -5.04
CA LEU A 175 -13.11 15.28 -4.11
C LEU A 175 -13.06 16.73 -4.62
N ILE A 176 -11.99 17.13 -5.30
CA ILE A 176 -11.88 18.44 -5.95
C ILE A 176 -12.98 18.59 -7.00
N GLU A 177 -13.16 17.59 -7.86
CA GLU A 177 -14.25 17.56 -8.84
C GLU A 177 -15.63 17.58 -8.17
N GLU A 178 -15.88 16.68 -7.20
CA GLU A 178 -17.15 16.61 -6.46
C GLU A 178 -17.47 17.90 -5.70
N SER A 179 -16.45 18.67 -5.28
CA SER A 179 -16.64 19.88 -4.48
C SER A 179 -17.41 20.97 -5.22
N ILE A 180 -17.26 21.05 -6.55
CA ILE A 180 -17.94 22.03 -7.38
C ILE A 180 -19.46 21.78 -7.34
N ASP A 181 -19.87 20.54 -7.62
CA ASP A 181 -21.27 20.13 -7.62
C ASP A 181 -21.92 20.25 -6.24
N LEU A 182 -21.21 19.84 -5.19
CA LEU A 182 -21.71 19.90 -3.82
C LEU A 182 -21.88 21.35 -3.35
N LYS A 183 -20.96 22.24 -3.74
CA LYS A 183 -21.06 23.68 -3.49
C LYS A 183 -22.25 24.31 -4.22
N GLU A 184 -22.49 23.92 -5.47
CA GLU A 184 -23.64 24.42 -6.25
C GLU A 184 -25.00 23.94 -5.69
N LYS A 185 -25.01 22.77 -5.04
CA LYS A 185 -26.19 22.20 -4.35
C LYS A 185 -26.32 22.66 -2.90
N TYR A 186 -25.42 23.51 -2.41
CA TYR A 186 -25.39 24.00 -1.02
C TYR A 186 -25.26 22.89 0.05
N LEU A 187 -24.64 21.76 -0.30
CA LEU A 187 -24.39 20.62 0.61
C LEU A 187 -23.07 20.81 1.39
N PHE A 188 -23.01 21.88 2.18
CA PHE A 188 -21.77 22.32 2.82
C PHE A 188 -21.29 21.37 3.93
N ASP A 189 -22.19 20.80 4.74
CA ASP A 189 -21.82 19.94 5.86
C ASP A 189 -21.15 18.63 5.41
N ASP A 190 -21.75 17.96 4.42
CA ASP A 190 -21.19 16.75 3.81
C ASP A 190 -19.80 16.99 3.23
N LEU A 191 -19.63 18.14 2.56
CA LEU A 191 -18.37 18.50 1.93
C LEU A 191 -17.29 18.83 2.98
N LYS A 192 -17.63 19.55 4.06
CA LYS A 192 -16.71 19.86 5.17
C LYS A 192 -16.20 18.60 5.85
N LEU A 193 -17.06 17.61 6.08
CA LEU A 193 -16.68 16.33 6.67
C LEU A 193 -15.66 15.60 5.78
N LYS A 194 -16.01 15.39 4.49
CA LYS A 194 -15.11 14.74 3.51
C LYS A 194 -13.74 15.43 3.42
N LEU A 195 -13.72 16.77 3.41
CA LEU A 195 -12.47 17.54 3.33
C LEU A 195 -11.61 17.39 4.59
N THR A 196 -12.23 17.38 5.77
CA THR A 196 -11.51 17.25 7.04
C THR A 196 -10.82 15.89 7.13
N ASP A 197 -11.55 14.81 6.84
CA ASP A 197 -11.02 13.44 6.84
C ASP A 197 -9.86 13.26 5.85
N LEU A 198 -9.97 13.87 4.67
CA LEU A 198 -8.93 13.79 3.66
C LEU A 198 -7.70 14.64 4.03
N LEU A 199 -7.88 15.84 4.59
CA LEU A 199 -6.78 16.70 5.02
C LEU A 199 -5.90 16.04 6.07
N GLU A 200 -6.49 15.30 7.02
CA GLU A 200 -5.75 14.54 8.01
C GLU A 200 -4.90 13.44 7.33
N GLN A 201 -5.50 12.66 6.44
CA GLN A 201 -4.80 11.61 5.69
C GLN A 201 -3.66 12.16 4.81
N LEU A 202 -3.87 13.29 4.14
CA LEU A 202 -2.84 13.94 3.30
C LEU A 202 -1.67 14.47 4.13
N LYS A 203 -1.96 15.03 5.31
CA LYS A 203 -0.95 15.54 6.24
C LYS A 203 -0.10 14.39 6.80
N ASP A 204 -0.74 13.32 7.26
CA ASP A 204 -0.05 12.16 7.82
C ASP A 204 0.84 11.44 6.79
N ASN A 205 0.47 11.54 5.51
CA ASN A 205 1.22 10.94 4.40
C ASN A 205 2.16 11.92 3.68
N GLU A 206 2.34 13.14 4.19
CA GLU A 206 3.27 14.14 3.62
C GLU A 206 2.99 14.38 2.12
N ILE A 207 1.74 14.69 1.76
CA ILE A 207 1.30 15.01 0.40
C ILE A 207 0.93 16.50 0.34
N ASP A 208 1.94 17.36 0.37
CA ASP A 208 1.80 18.80 0.62
C ASP A 208 1.01 19.55 -0.46
N ASP A 209 1.18 19.19 -1.73
CA ASP A 209 0.56 19.91 -2.85
C ASP A 209 -0.96 19.80 -2.80
N TYR A 210 -1.47 18.56 -2.74
CA TYR A 210 -2.90 18.31 -2.58
C TYR A 210 -3.42 18.80 -1.22
N TYR A 211 -2.63 18.71 -0.15
CA TYR A 211 -3.05 19.26 1.15
C TYR A 211 -3.34 20.77 1.06
N LYS A 212 -2.47 21.54 0.39
CA LYS A 212 -2.69 22.98 0.19
C LYS A 212 -3.92 23.27 -0.66
N GLU A 213 -4.10 22.50 -1.73
CA GLU A 213 -5.24 22.66 -2.64
C GLU A 213 -6.57 22.36 -1.94
N ILE A 214 -6.67 21.21 -1.26
CA ILE A 214 -7.86 20.82 -0.49
C ILE A 214 -8.15 21.84 0.63
N LYS A 215 -7.11 22.41 1.25
CA LYS A 215 -7.27 23.47 2.26
C LYS A 215 -7.79 24.78 1.69
N ALA A 216 -7.37 25.15 0.48
CA ALA A 216 -7.92 26.31 -0.23
C ALA A 216 -9.41 26.11 -0.53
N ILE A 217 -9.78 24.92 -1.02
CA ILE A 217 -11.18 24.53 -1.26
C ILE A 217 -12.00 24.62 0.03
N GLN A 218 -11.49 24.09 1.15
CA GLN A 218 -12.15 24.19 2.45
C GLN A 218 -12.44 25.65 2.85
N SER A 219 -11.47 26.56 2.66
CA SER A 219 -11.65 27.99 2.92
C SER A 219 -12.72 28.60 2.00
N ASP A 220 -12.70 28.27 0.71
CA ASP A 220 -13.67 28.77 -0.26
C ASP A 220 -15.10 28.30 0.04
N ILE A 221 -15.25 27.09 0.56
CA ILE A 221 -16.53 26.53 0.99
C ILE A 221 -17.05 27.25 2.22
N LEU A 222 -16.21 27.50 3.23
CA LEU A 222 -16.60 28.26 4.42
C LEU A 222 -17.06 29.67 4.05
N ASN A 223 -16.40 30.32 3.08
CA ASN A 223 -16.81 31.62 2.57
C ASN A 223 -18.15 31.57 1.81
N ALA A 224 -18.35 30.53 1.00
CA ALA A 224 -19.60 30.31 0.27
C ALA A 224 -20.77 30.05 1.23
N GLU A 225 -20.58 29.19 2.24
CA GLU A 225 -21.56 28.87 3.28
C GLU A 225 -21.95 30.11 4.08
N LYS A 226 -20.96 30.93 4.48
CA LYS A 226 -21.20 32.20 5.17
C LYS A 226 -22.01 33.17 4.33
N THR A 227 -21.74 33.23 3.03
CA THR A 227 -22.48 34.09 2.10
C THR A 227 -23.91 33.60 1.92
N TYR A 228 -24.09 32.29 1.73
CA TYR A 228 -25.41 31.65 1.65
C TYR A 228 -26.25 31.93 2.91
N SER A 229 -25.67 31.69 4.09
CA SER A 229 -26.34 31.89 5.38
C SER A 229 -26.81 33.33 5.56
N LYS A 230 -25.95 34.31 5.25
CA LYS A 230 -26.32 35.73 5.26
C LYS A 230 -27.47 36.06 4.30
N THR A 231 -27.49 35.45 3.11
CA THR A 231 -28.57 35.66 2.16
C THR A 231 -29.88 35.05 2.67
N VAL A 232 -29.84 33.89 3.32
CA VAL A 232 -31.01 33.29 3.97
C VAL A 232 -31.56 34.19 5.08
N GLU A 233 -30.70 34.71 5.97
CA GLU A 233 -31.10 35.65 7.02
C GLU A 233 -31.75 36.93 6.44
N LYS A 234 -31.19 37.48 5.36
CA LYS A 234 -31.77 38.63 4.65
C LYS A 234 -33.14 38.31 4.09
N ILE A 235 -33.31 37.15 3.45
CA ILE A 235 -34.60 36.69 2.93
C ILE A 235 -35.62 36.63 4.07
N GLU A 236 -35.30 36.00 5.20
CA GLU A 236 -36.20 35.92 6.36
C GLU A 236 -36.59 37.29 6.92
N GLY A 237 -35.65 38.24 6.95
CA GLY A 237 -35.92 39.62 7.33
C GLY A 237 -36.86 40.34 6.36
N LEU A 238 -36.67 40.15 5.05
CA LEU A 238 -37.53 40.71 4.01
C LEU A 238 -38.93 40.09 4.02
N VAL A 239 -39.04 38.77 4.21
CA VAL A 239 -40.32 38.06 4.37
C VAL A 239 -41.18 38.74 5.43
N LYS A 240 -40.60 39.03 6.61
CA LYS A 240 -41.30 39.71 7.70
C LYS A 240 -41.69 41.14 7.34
N LYS A 241 -40.80 41.90 6.68
CA LYS A 241 -41.10 43.28 6.24
C LYS A 241 -42.21 43.35 5.21
N VAL A 242 -42.20 42.45 4.22
CA VAL A 242 -43.23 42.38 3.18
C VAL A 242 -44.59 42.13 3.83
N GLY A 243 -44.70 41.15 4.73
CA GLY A 243 -45.94 40.88 5.47
C GLY A 243 -46.43 42.10 6.28
N ASN A 244 -45.55 42.70 7.08
CA ASN A 244 -45.93 43.88 7.88
C ASN A 244 -46.38 45.07 7.00
N PHE A 245 -45.68 45.36 5.91
CA PHE A 245 -46.07 46.47 5.03
C PHE A 245 -47.33 46.18 4.22
N GLN A 246 -47.60 44.91 3.91
CA GLN A 246 -48.86 44.49 3.31
C GLN A 246 -50.02 44.71 4.29
N ASP A 247 -49.90 44.28 5.54
CA ASP A 247 -50.92 44.45 6.58
C ASP A 247 -51.20 45.94 6.87
N GLU A 248 -50.16 46.78 6.86
CA GLU A 248 -50.25 48.23 7.03
C GLU A 248 -50.71 48.97 5.75
N LYS A 249 -50.99 48.26 4.64
CA LYS A 249 -51.33 48.82 3.32
C LYS A 249 -50.28 49.80 2.76
N LYS A 250 -49.03 49.66 3.18
CA LYS A 250 -47.87 50.42 2.66
C LYS A 250 -47.32 49.75 1.40
N TYR A 251 -48.13 49.65 0.36
CA TYR A 251 -47.85 48.80 -0.82
C TYR A 251 -46.54 49.14 -1.54
N LYS A 252 -46.16 50.42 -1.66
CA LYS A 252 -44.88 50.80 -2.29
C LYS A 252 -43.67 50.18 -1.58
N ASN A 253 -43.70 50.15 -0.25
CA ASN A 253 -42.64 49.54 0.55
C ASN A 253 -42.69 48.01 0.45
N ALA A 254 -43.90 47.42 0.48
CA ALA A 254 -44.07 45.99 0.33
C ALA A 254 -43.52 45.49 -1.03
N ILE A 255 -43.84 46.18 -2.12
CA ILE A 255 -43.34 45.90 -3.48
C ILE A 255 -41.82 45.95 -3.52
N SER A 256 -41.20 47.03 -3.04
CA SER A 256 -39.74 47.18 -3.07
C SER A 256 -39.01 46.09 -2.28
N ASN A 257 -39.51 45.72 -1.09
CA ASN A 257 -38.91 44.62 -0.32
C ASN A 257 -39.19 43.25 -0.97
N CYS A 258 -40.31 43.10 -1.66
CA CYS A 258 -40.65 41.87 -2.38
C CYS A 258 -39.74 41.64 -3.59
N GLU A 259 -39.43 42.71 -4.34
CA GLU A 259 -38.46 42.67 -5.45
C GLU A 259 -37.05 42.29 -4.95
N GLU A 260 -36.58 42.91 -3.87
CA GLU A 260 -35.29 42.59 -3.25
C GLU A 260 -35.25 41.13 -2.74
N LEU A 261 -36.36 40.65 -2.16
CA LEU A 261 -36.49 39.27 -1.70
C LEU A 261 -36.37 38.28 -2.85
N ILE A 262 -37.06 38.53 -3.97
CA ILE A 262 -37.01 37.67 -5.17
C ILE A 262 -35.58 37.61 -5.69
N GLN A 263 -34.89 38.74 -5.83
CA GLN A 263 -33.49 38.78 -6.28
C GLN A 263 -32.57 37.96 -5.37
N HIS A 264 -32.73 38.08 -4.05
CA HIS A 264 -31.96 37.29 -3.11
C HIS A 264 -32.27 35.79 -3.21
N ALA A 265 -33.54 35.41 -3.33
CA ALA A 265 -33.95 34.01 -3.48
C ALA A 265 -33.42 33.38 -4.78
N GLU A 266 -33.44 34.12 -5.90
CA GLU A 266 -32.84 33.70 -7.18
C GLU A 266 -31.34 33.46 -7.04
N SER A 267 -30.62 34.36 -6.36
CA SER A 267 -29.16 34.26 -6.18
C SER A 267 -28.72 33.01 -5.43
N ILE A 268 -29.61 32.40 -4.64
CA ILE A 268 -29.38 31.14 -3.92
C ILE A 268 -30.23 29.98 -4.42
N LYS A 269 -30.82 30.12 -5.61
CA LYS A 269 -31.64 29.10 -6.28
C LYS A 269 -32.80 28.55 -5.43
N LYS A 270 -33.41 29.37 -4.56
CA LYS A 270 -34.64 29.00 -3.81
C LYS A 270 -35.89 29.22 -4.67
N ILE A 271 -36.07 28.35 -5.67
CA ILE A 271 -37.10 28.47 -6.73
C ILE A 271 -38.51 28.58 -6.14
N ASP A 272 -38.86 27.78 -5.15
CA ASP A 272 -40.20 27.81 -4.53
C ASP A 272 -40.54 29.19 -3.96
N LEU A 273 -39.54 29.84 -3.35
CA LEU A 273 -39.70 31.16 -2.75
C LEU A 273 -39.85 32.23 -3.84
N VAL A 274 -39.08 32.12 -4.92
CA VAL A 274 -39.20 33.00 -6.09
C VAL A 274 -40.62 32.94 -6.67
N GLU A 275 -41.18 31.74 -6.83
CA GLU A 275 -42.52 31.57 -7.38
C GLU A 275 -43.60 32.19 -6.47
N VAL A 276 -43.53 31.92 -5.17
CA VAL A 276 -44.49 32.44 -4.17
C VAL A 276 -44.49 33.97 -4.17
N TYR A 277 -43.30 34.58 -4.08
CA TYR A 277 -43.20 36.03 -3.96
C TYR A 277 -43.39 36.76 -5.30
N SER A 278 -43.12 36.11 -6.44
CA SER A 278 -43.47 36.67 -7.76
C SER A 278 -44.99 36.83 -7.92
N LYS A 279 -45.77 35.86 -7.45
CA LYS A 279 -47.24 35.96 -7.43
C LYS A 279 -47.70 37.05 -6.47
N LEU A 280 -47.10 37.13 -5.28
CA LEU A 280 -47.42 38.17 -4.30
C LEU A 280 -47.11 39.58 -4.85
N LEU A 281 -46.00 39.75 -5.56
CA LEU A 281 -45.61 41.01 -6.18
C LEU A 281 -46.69 41.54 -7.14
N ILE A 282 -47.26 40.66 -7.98
CA ILE A 282 -48.36 41.00 -8.89
C ILE A 282 -49.58 41.51 -8.09
N ASN A 283 -49.98 40.78 -7.05
CA ASN A 283 -51.10 41.16 -6.20
C ASN A 283 -50.87 42.53 -5.52
N LEU A 284 -49.67 42.77 -4.98
CA LEU A 284 -49.33 44.04 -4.36
C LEU A 284 -49.36 45.21 -5.35
N GLN A 285 -48.97 44.98 -6.61
CA GLN A 285 -49.04 45.98 -7.68
C GLN A 285 -50.49 46.29 -8.07
N GLU A 286 -51.38 45.30 -8.10
CA GLU A 286 -52.81 45.48 -8.33
C GLU A 286 -53.48 46.25 -7.19
N ASP A 287 -53.16 45.91 -5.94
CA ASP A 287 -53.65 46.60 -4.74
C ASP A 287 -53.19 48.06 -4.70
N LEU A 288 -51.94 48.33 -5.07
CA LEU A 288 -51.42 49.70 -5.16
C LEU A 288 -52.18 50.52 -6.21
N LYS A 289 -52.39 49.95 -7.41
CA LYS A 289 -53.16 50.62 -8.47
C LYS A 289 -54.59 50.93 -8.01
N PHE A 290 -55.20 50.01 -7.26
CA PHE A 290 -56.54 50.21 -6.72
C PHE A 290 -56.58 51.35 -5.70
N GLU A 291 -55.66 51.40 -4.73
CA GLU A 291 -55.62 52.49 -3.75
C GLU A 291 -55.29 53.85 -4.40
N GLU A 292 -54.38 53.90 -5.38
CA GLU A 292 -54.09 55.14 -6.11
C GLU A 292 -55.32 55.64 -6.90
N LEU A 293 -56.08 54.72 -7.52
CA LEU A 293 -57.36 55.04 -8.15
C LEU A 293 -58.38 55.56 -7.13
N LYS A 294 -58.51 54.88 -6.00
CA LYS A 294 -59.45 55.25 -4.93
C LYS A 294 -59.16 56.64 -4.37
N ASP A 295 -57.90 56.97 -4.15
CA ASP A 295 -57.46 58.31 -3.73
C ASP A 295 -57.71 59.37 -4.81
N SER A 296 -57.44 59.05 -6.08
CA SER A 296 -57.73 59.94 -7.20
C SER A 296 -59.23 60.25 -7.32
N VAL A 297 -60.08 59.21 -7.26
CA VAL A 297 -61.54 59.34 -7.30
C VAL A 297 -62.04 60.18 -6.12
N ARG A 298 -61.52 59.93 -4.91
CA ARG A 298 -61.90 60.70 -3.73
C ARG A 298 -61.57 62.18 -3.88
N LYS A 299 -60.34 62.53 -4.27
CA LYS A 299 -59.91 63.93 -4.49
C LYS A 299 -60.76 64.61 -5.56
N LEU A 300 -60.94 63.96 -6.72
CA LEU A 300 -61.76 64.50 -7.80
C LEU A 300 -63.21 64.69 -7.36
N ASN A 301 -63.76 63.77 -6.55
CA ASN A 301 -65.13 63.89 -6.04
C ASN A 301 -65.27 65.05 -5.04
N GLU A 302 -64.33 65.20 -4.11
CA GLU A 302 -64.28 66.34 -3.18
C GLU A 302 -64.20 67.67 -3.93
N GLU A 303 -63.31 67.79 -4.93
CA GLU A 303 -63.21 68.96 -5.82
C GLU A 303 -64.52 69.20 -6.61
N SER A 304 -65.11 68.14 -7.17
CA SER A 304 -66.34 68.23 -7.99
C SER A 304 -67.51 68.76 -7.17
N LEU A 305 -67.67 68.26 -5.94
CA LEU A 305 -68.71 68.70 -5.02
C LEU A 305 -68.50 70.14 -4.56
N PHE A 306 -67.24 70.55 -4.36
CA PHE A 306 -66.90 71.93 -4.04
C PHE A 306 -67.23 72.90 -5.19
N LEU A 307 -66.86 72.57 -6.43
CA LEU A 307 -67.19 73.35 -7.63
C LEU A 307 -68.70 73.47 -7.83
N LEU A 308 -69.44 72.37 -7.61
CA LEU A 308 -70.89 72.35 -7.71
C LEU A 308 -71.54 73.32 -6.71
N ARG A 309 -71.05 73.36 -5.46
CA ARG A 309 -71.53 74.29 -4.43
C ARG A 309 -71.27 75.77 -4.77
N LYS A 310 -70.26 76.06 -5.60
CA LYS A 310 -69.97 77.42 -6.11
C LYS A 310 -70.77 77.82 -7.35
N GLY A 311 -71.57 76.90 -7.91
CA GLY A 311 -72.31 77.14 -9.15
C GLY A 311 -71.50 76.87 -10.43
N GLU A 312 -70.29 76.34 -10.33
CA GLU A 312 -69.42 75.99 -11.48
C GLU A 312 -69.81 74.63 -12.08
N ILE A 313 -71.04 74.53 -12.60
CA ILE A 313 -71.67 73.25 -13.01
C ILE A 313 -70.86 72.52 -14.09
N ILE A 314 -70.39 73.23 -15.11
CA ILE A 314 -69.66 72.63 -16.24
C ILE A 314 -68.32 72.03 -15.77
N ALA A 315 -67.56 72.78 -14.98
CA ALA A 315 -66.26 72.32 -14.45
C ALA A 315 -66.42 71.11 -13.50
N SER A 316 -67.48 71.10 -12.67
CA SER A 316 -67.83 69.95 -11.84
C SER A 316 -68.19 68.71 -12.68
N LEU A 317 -69.02 68.88 -13.71
CA LEU A 317 -69.40 67.79 -14.61
C LEU A 317 -68.18 67.15 -15.31
N ASP A 318 -67.21 67.95 -15.73
CA ASP A 318 -66.00 67.42 -16.38
C ASP A 318 -65.14 66.58 -15.44
N LYS A 319 -65.04 66.96 -14.16
CA LYS A 319 -64.36 66.15 -13.14
C LYS A 319 -65.08 64.82 -12.88
N PHE A 320 -66.42 64.80 -12.84
CA PHE A 320 -67.19 63.54 -12.75
C PHE A 320 -67.01 62.64 -13.99
N LYS A 321 -66.94 63.21 -15.20
CA LYS A 321 -66.62 62.45 -16.41
C LYS A 321 -65.23 61.80 -16.32
N ILE A 322 -64.23 62.50 -15.76
CA ILE A 322 -62.89 61.93 -15.52
C ILE A 322 -62.98 60.74 -14.57
N ILE A 323 -63.69 60.86 -13.44
CA ILE A 323 -63.93 59.73 -12.51
C ILE A 323 -64.56 58.54 -13.23
N GLN A 324 -65.64 58.77 -13.99
CA GLN A 324 -66.33 57.71 -14.73
C GLN A 324 -65.38 57.02 -15.73
N LYS A 325 -64.53 57.78 -16.41
CA LYS A 325 -63.55 57.25 -17.36
C LYS A 325 -62.50 56.39 -16.65
N SER A 326 -61.92 56.86 -15.56
CA SER A 326 -60.91 56.13 -14.78
C SER A 326 -61.46 54.81 -14.23
N LEU A 327 -62.69 54.81 -13.70
CA LEU A 327 -63.36 53.60 -13.21
C LEU A 327 -63.65 52.58 -14.33
N LYS A 328 -64.05 53.05 -15.52
CA LYS A 328 -64.25 52.18 -16.68
C LYS A 328 -62.94 51.55 -17.17
N GLN A 329 -61.83 52.28 -17.09
CA GLN A 329 -60.51 51.80 -17.50
C GLN A 329 -59.97 50.75 -16.53
N TYR A 330 -60.20 50.90 -15.22
CA TYR A 330 -59.74 49.93 -14.22
C TYR A 330 -60.50 48.58 -14.25
N LYS A 331 -61.73 48.55 -14.79
CA LYS A 331 -62.56 47.34 -14.88
C LYS A 331 -62.21 46.41 -16.05
N LYS A 332 -61.35 46.85 -16.96
CA LYS A 332 -60.85 46.07 -18.11
C LYS A 332 -59.47 45.55 -17.79
#